data_AF-A0ABD0RTS7-F1
#
_entry.id   AF-A0ABD0RTS7-F1
#
_cell.length_a   1.000
_cell.length_b   1.000
_cell.length_c   1.000
_cell.angle_alpha   90.00
_cell.angle_beta   90.00
_cell.angle_gamma   90.00
#
_symmetry.space_group_name_H-M   'P 1'
#
loop_
_entity.id
_entity.type
_entity.pdbx_description
1 polymer ?
#
loop_
_entity_poly.entity_id
_entity_poly.type
_entity_poly.pdbx_seq_one_letter_code
_entity_poly.pdbx_strand_id
1 'polypeptide(L)'
;MLLMERKLQEVHPLLTLCGQIVETWQGNPIQKESLRVFFLVLQVTHYLDAGQVKSVKPCLKQLQQCIQTISTLHDDEILPSNSADLFHWLPKEHMCVLVYL
;
A
#
# COMPACT_ATOMS: atom_id res chain seq x y z
N MET A 1 12.69 8.38 -0.21
CA MET A 1 14.14 8.54 -0.50
C MET A 1 14.99 7.76 0.52
N LEU A 2 14.63 6.50 0.84
CA LEU A 2 15.39 5.61 1.76
C LEU A 2 15.55 4.21 1.15
N LEU A 3 14.46 3.69 0.53
CA LEU A 3 14.51 2.53 -0.36
C LEU A 3 15.47 2.76 -1.54
N MET A 4 15.45 3.95 -2.15
CA MET A 4 16.38 4.33 -3.22
C MET A 4 17.84 4.45 -2.73
N GLU A 5 18.05 4.75 -1.45
CA GLU A 5 19.40 4.83 -0.85
C GLU A 5 19.92 3.47 -0.35
N ARG A 6 19.14 2.38 -0.53
CA ARG A 6 19.46 1.02 -0.05
C ARG A 6 19.82 0.94 1.44
N LYS A 7 19.32 1.85 2.28
CA LYS A 7 19.51 1.81 3.74
C LYS A 7 18.57 0.79 4.39
N LEU A 8 18.71 -0.48 4.00
CA LEU A 8 17.79 -1.57 4.35
C LEU A 8 17.62 -1.76 5.87
N GLN A 9 18.64 -1.45 6.67
CA GLN A 9 18.58 -1.55 8.14
C GLN A 9 17.63 -0.53 8.79
N GLU A 10 17.46 0.64 8.20
CA GLU A 10 16.54 1.68 8.70
C GLU A 10 15.13 1.52 8.12
N VAL A 11 15.04 0.92 6.93
CA VAL A 11 13.76 0.69 6.23
C VAL A 11 12.89 -0.33 6.97
N HIS A 12 13.47 -1.39 7.54
CA HIS A 12 12.70 -2.43 8.21
C HIS A 12 11.90 -1.93 9.44
N PRO A 13 12.50 -1.26 10.45
CA PRO A 13 11.74 -0.74 11.59
C PRO A 13 10.74 0.33 11.16
N LEU A 14 11.05 1.14 10.15
CA LEU A 14 10.14 2.14 9.60
C LEU A 14 8.93 1.49 8.92
N LEU A 15 9.13 0.45 8.12
CA LEU A 15 8.03 -0.30 7.50
C LEU A 15 7.14 -0.97 8.55
N THR A 16 7.73 -1.52 9.61
CA THR A 16 6.94 -2.08 10.72
C THR A 16 6.07 -1.03 11.39
N LEU A 17 6.63 0.15 11.69
CA LEU A 17 5.87 1.28 12.26
C LEU A 17 4.78 1.76 11.30
N CYS A 18 5.11 1.95 10.02
CA CYS A 18 4.14 2.35 9.00
C CYS A 18 3.01 1.34 8.86
N GLY A 19 3.31 0.03 8.92
CA GLY A 19 2.30 -1.02 8.89
C GLY A 19 1.29 -0.87 10.02
N GLN A 20 1.75 -0.64 11.25
CA GLN A 20 0.87 -0.39 12.41
C GLN A 20 0.01 0.86 12.25
N ILE A 21 0.58 1.95 11.72
CA ILE A 21 -0.15 3.20 11.46
C ILE A 21 -1.24 2.96 10.40
N VAL A 22 -0.93 2.26 9.31
CA VAL A 22 -1.89 1.95 8.25
C VAL A 22 -3.01 1.03 8.75
N GLU A 23 -2.69 0.04 9.59
CA GLU A 23 -3.70 -0.86 10.18
C GLU A 23 -4.67 -0.10 11.10
N THR A 24 -4.13 0.77 11.95
CA THR A 24 -4.88 1.56 12.93
C THR A 24 -5.57 2.79 12.33
N TRP A 25 -5.24 3.16 11.09
CA TRP A 25 -5.88 4.29 10.41
C TRP A 25 -7.39 4.07 10.29
N GLN A 26 -8.12 5.10 10.68
CA GLN A 26 -9.58 5.17 10.64
C GLN A 26 -9.97 6.34 9.73
N GLY A 27 -10.86 6.08 8.79
CA GLY A 27 -11.30 7.06 7.80
C GLY A 27 -11.98 6.36 6.63
N ASN A 28 -11.99 7.02 5.47
CA ASN A 28 -12.62 6.50 4.26
C ASN A 28 -12.03 5.12 3.86
N PRO A 29 -12.86 4.08 3.66
CA PRO A 29 -12.43 2.73 3.29
C PRO A 29 -11.54 2.67 2.03
N ILE A 30 -11.84 3.47 1.01
CA ILE A 30 -11.05 3.53 -0.24
C ILE A 30 -9.66 4.10 0.05
N GLN A 31 -9.57 5.16 0.86
CA GLN A 31 -8.28 5.73 1.27
C GLN A 31 -7.47 4.73 2.10
N LYS A 32 -8.10 4.01 3.04
CA LYS A 32 -7.44 2.97 3.84
C LYS A 32 -6.81 1.92 2.95
N GLU A 33 -7.58 1.37 2.03
CA GLU A 33 -7.09 0.34 1.12
C GLU A 33 -6.04 0.90 0.15
N SER A 34 -6.13 2.17 -0.24
CA SER A 34 -5.12 2.82 -1.12
C SER A 34 -3.78 2.95 -0.39
N LEU A 35 -3.81 3.32 0.89
CA LEU A 35 -2.64 3.34 1.77
C LEU A 35 -2.05 1.93 1.94
N ARG A 36 -2.89 0.91 2.11
CA ARG A 36 -2.45 -0.49 2.19
C ARG A 36 -1.78 -0.96 0.91
N VAL A 37 -2.37 -0.66 -0.25
CA VAL A 37 -1.80 -1.00 -1.57
C VAL A 37 -0.42 -0.35 -1.73
N PHE A 38 -0.30 0.94 -1.42
CA PHE A 38 0.99 1.64 -1.46
C PHE A 38 2.02 1.02 -0.52
N PHE A 39 1.63 0.76 0.73
CA PHE A 39 2.50 0.14 1.73
C PHE A 39 2.98 -1.26 1.30
N LEU A 40 2.09 -2.10 0.79
CA LEU A 40 2.40 -3.45 0.34
C LEU A 40 3.36 -3.44 -0.85
N VAL A 41 3.25 -2.48 -1.76
CA VAL A 41 4.22 -2.30 -2.86
C VAL A 41 5.60 -1.98 -2.30
N LEU A 42 5.71 -1.04 -1.35
CA LEU A 42 6.99 -0.73 -0.70
C LEU A 42 7.57 -1.95 0.04
N GLN A 43 6.71 -2.73 0.69
CA GLN A 43 7.11 -3.93 1.42
C GLN A 43 7.58 -5.05 0.48
N VAL A 44 6.89 -5.27 -0.66
CA VAL A 44 7.31 -6.19 -1.71
C VAL A 44 8.65 -5.77 -2.29
N THR A 45 8.83 -4.49 -2.64
CA THR A 45 10.12 -3.97 -3.14
C THR A 45 11.24 -4.19 -2.12
N HIS A 46 11.00 -3.92 -0.83
CA HIS A 46 11.97 -4.16 0.23
C HIS A 46 12.36 -5.64 0.34
N TYR A 47 11.38 -6.56 0.34
CA TYR A 47 11.65 -7.99 0.43
C TYR A 47 12.37 -8.52 -0.81
N LEU A 48 12.06 -8.01 -2.00
CA LEU A 48 12.77 -8.35 -3.23
C LEU A 48 14.23 -7.88 -3.16
N ASP A 49 14.48 -6.63 -2.75
CA ASP A 49 15.82 -6.08 -2.57
C ASP A 49 16.64 -6.85 -1.51
N ALA A 50 15.97 -7.34 -0.46
CA ALA A 50 16.59 -8.15 0.59
C ALA A 50 16.69 -9.66 0.25
N GLY A 51 16.23 -10.10 -0.94
CA GLY A 51 16.22 -11.50 -1.35
C GLY A 51 15.23 -12.41 -0.60
N GLN A 52 14.28 -11.84 0.14
CA GLN A 52 13.29 -12.55 0.97
C GLN A 52 12.05 -12.99 0.18
N VAL A 53 12.24 -13.77 -0.89
CA VAL A 53 11.14 -14.26 -1.76
C VAL A 53 10.03 -15.02 -1.04
N LYS A 54 10.32 -15.63 0.13
CA LYS A 54 9.31 -16.30 0.97
C LYS A 54 8.30 -15.32 1.57
N SER A 55 8.74 -14.12 1.93
CA SER A 55 7.92 -13.04 2.51
C SER A 55 7.17 -12.25 1.43
N VAL A 56 7.65 -12.26 0.19
CA VAL A 56 6.99 -11.59 -0.95
C VAL A 56 5.64 -12.24 -1.27
N LYS A 57 5.55 -13.57 -1.30
CA LYS A 57 4.31 -14.31 -1.63
C LYS A 57 3.09 -13.89 -0.79
N PRO A 58 3.13 -13.86 0.55
CA PRO A 58 1.98 -13.43 1.34
C PRO A 58 1.66 -11.93 1.13
N CYS A 59 2.66 -11.07 0.94
CA CYS A 59 2.42 -9.65 0.63
C CYS A 59 1.70 -9.47 -0.71
N LEU A 60 2.08 -10.21 -1.76
CA LEU A 60 1.40 -10.16 -3.05
C LEU A 60 -0.06 -10.63 -2.94
N LYS A 61 -0.34 -11.65 -2.14
CA LYS A 61 -1.73 -12.08 -1.88
C LYS A 61 -2.53 -10.99 -1.18
N GLN A 62 -1.96 -10.33 -0.18
CA GLN A 62 -2.61 -9.21 0.51
C GLN A 62 -2.84 -8.04 -0.46
N LEU A 63 -1.88 -7.75 -1.35
CA LEU A 63 -1.98 -6.71 -2.35
C LEU A 63 -3.16 -6.98 -3.30
N GLN A 64 -3.24 -8.22 -3.81
CA GLN A 64 -4.36 -8.66 -4.65
C GLN A 64 -5.70 -8.52 -3.94
N GLN A 65 -5.77 -8.89 -2.66
CA GLN A 65 -6.98 -8.78 -1.86
C GLN A 65 -7.39 -7.32 -1.67
N CYS A 66 -6.46 -6.42 -1.33
CA CYS A 66 -6.72 -4.98 -1.19
C CYS A 66 -7.24 -4.36 -2.49
N ILE A 67 -6.63 -4.69 -3.64
CA ILE A 67 -7.06 -4.20 -4.95
C ILE A 67 -8.47 -4.70 -5.30
N GLN A 68 -8.79 -5.96 -4.99
CA GLN A 68 -10.15 -6.49 -5.15
C GLN A 68 -11.15 -5.76 -4.24
N THR A 69 -10.81 -5.51 -2.98
CA THR A 69 -11.67 -4.76 -2.06
C THR A 69 -11.94 -3.35 -2.58
N ILE A 70 -10.90 -2.60 -2.97
CA ILE A 70 -11.06 -1.29 -3.62
C ILE A 70 -11.94 -1.38 -4.85
N SER A 71 -11.76 -2.41 -5.68
CA SER A 71 -12.54 -2.65 -6.90
C SER A 71 -14.04 -2.72 -6.62
N THR A 72 -14.42 -3.30 -5.48
CA THR A 72 -15.82 -3.45 -5.05
C THR A 72 -16.41 -2.24 -4.31
N LEU A 73 -15.57 -1.33 -3.80
CA LEU A 73 -16.05 -0.12 -3.14
C LEU A 73 -16.57 0.88 -4.20
N HIS A 74 -17.76 1.43 -3.96
CA HIS A 74 -18.36 2.47 -4.78
C HIS A 74 -17.80 3.84 -4.39
N ASP A 75 -17.59 4.73 -5.37
CA ASP A 75 -17.08 6.10 -5.17
C ASP A 75 -18.09 7.04 -4.47
N ASP A 76 -19.26 6.53 -4.07
CA ASP A 76 -20.39 7.31 -3.54
C ASP A 76 -20.15 7.91 -2.13
N GLU A 77 -18.99 7.70 -1.51
CA GLU A 77 -18.63 8.36 -0.25
C GLU A 77 -18.03 9.74 -0.50
N ILE A 78 -18.80 10.77 -0.11
CA ILE A 78 -18.46 12.19 0.00
C ILE A 78 -16.96 12.40 0.19
N LEU A 79 -16.29 12.78 -0.89
CA LEU A 79 -14.89 13.20 -0.86
C LEU A 79 -14.77 14.41 0.08
N PRO A 80 -13.81 14.42 1.02
CA PRO A 80 -13.56 15.60 1.83
C PRO A 80 -13.26 16.79 0.92
N SER A 81 -13.75 17.96 1.31
CA SER A 81 -13.72 19.21 0.52
C SER A 81 -12.31 19.67 0.15
N ASN A 82 -11.30 19.16 0.84
CA ASN A 82 -9.90 19.49 0.65
C ASN A 82 -9.18 18.36 -0.09
N SER A 83 -8.87 18.58 -1.38
CA SER A 83 -8.12 17.65 -2.21
C SER A 83 -6.69 17.39 -1.72
N ALA A 84 -6.13 18.28 -0.89
CA ALA A 84 -4.78 18.11 -0.33
C ALA A 84 -4.71 17.06 0.80
N ASP A 85 -5.85 16.73 1.43
CA ASP A 85 -5.93 15.73 2.50
C ASP A 85 -6.23 14.31 1.98
N LEU A 86 -6.47 14.17 0.68
CA LEU A 86 -6.74 12.89 0.03
C LEU A 86 -5.43 12.28 -0.46
N PHE A 87 -4.93 11.28 0.26
CA PHE A 87 -3.88 10.41 -0.28
C PHE A 87 -4.41 9.69 -1.53
N HIS A 88 -3.97 10.15 -2.71
CA HIS A 88 -4.31 9.55 -3.99
C HIS A 88 -3.02 9.18 -4.72
N TRP A 89 -2.56 7.94 -4.53
CA TRP A 89 -1.32 7.46 -5.14
C TRP A 89 -1.49 7.11 -6.63
N LEU A 90 -2.52 6.31 -6.95
CA LEU A 90 -2.82 5.85 -8.30
C LEU A 90 -4.34 5.75 -8.48
N PRO A 91 -4.86 6.00 -9.70
CA PRO A 91 -6.25 5.71 -10.01
C PRO A 91 -6.57 4.22 -9.80
N LYS A 92 -7.78 3.93 -9.33
CA LYS A 92 -8.30 2.57 -9.10
C LYS A 92 -8.09 1.64 -10.31
N GLU A 93 -8.34 2.15 -11.50
CA GLU A 93 -8.17 1.45 -12.77
C GLU A 93 -6.73 1.00 -13.02
N HIS A 94 -5.76 1.84 -12.61
CA HIS A 94 -4.35 1.57 -12.78
C HIS A 94 -3.79 0.67 -11.67
N MET A 95 -4.42 0.63 -10.48
CA MET A 95 -3.99 -0.25 -9.40
C MET A 95 -4.04 -1.73 -9.79
N CYS A 96 -4.99 -2.14 -10.64
CA CYS A 96 -5.11 -3.51 -11.12
C CYS A 96 -3.83 -4.05 -11.80
N VAL A 97 -3.02 -3.16 -12.41
CA VAL A 97 -1.76 -3.54 -13.04
C VAL A 97 -0.74 -4.03 -12.01
N LEU A 98 -0.83 -3.58 -10.75
CA LEU A 98 0.08 -3.97 -9.66
C LEU A 98 -0.07 -5.45 -9.25
N VAL A 99 -1.16 -6.11 -9.66
CA VAL A 99 -1.35 -7.57 -9.45
C VAL A 99 -0.35 -8.41 -10.26
N TYR A 100 0.25 -7.82 -11.31
CA TYR A 100 1.19 -8.48 -12.21
C TYR A 100 2.67 -8.22 -11.87
N LEU A 101 2.96 -7.50 -10.77
CA LEU A 101 4.30 -7.39 -10.20
C LEU A 101 4.76 -8.74 -9.61
#